data_AF-A0AAV1H5S2-F1
#
_entry.id   AF-A0AAV1H5S2-F1
#
_cell.length_a   1.000
_cell.length_b   1.000
_cell.length_c   1.000
_cell.angle_alpha   90.00
_cell.angle_beta   90.00
_cell.angle_gamma   90.00
#
_symmetry.space_group_name_H-M   'P 1'
#
loop_
_entity.id
_entity.type
_entity.pdbx_description
1 polymer ?
#
loop_
_entity_poly.entity_id
_entity_poly.type
_entity_poly.pdbx_seq_one_letter_code
_entity_poly.pdbx_strand_id
1 'polypeptide(L)'
;MSVLRRAETWEISESEDSDADTTNKESYGGRSGHIVTVSCTDFKQDPTPDPKSQILQPTSKSAQTSLSPPRLNARECTPSPARKRRSKEEIEAEKERTRERREERERQRAVKAREKDQKRQEQQRRREAAENLKSLRPENCLKCLTVCIDPALLQQDGSDILLDTLVSFEWRFSIETQQQLPHSITWMRELPQQADDGKNMVEEEQVVLVLKLTEFMDMMLDSDEEETGTGSVFSLVLECLNRDSKKVVTLLVIDSQTQYRVDACGMYSLNQTLHSSLGVDCIYMEEVLVYLQLCKNISVVFLDGWQEVTDHVCAVTKALSKRPFKLLTEQVELPFCVDGSWASGVRVERDGSGLVQVWSKQIQQLNRVSPAVASTVTAAYPSPQLLLQAYQSLASEEEKKSLLAGLLVKNGGKERRVGPEISARIYRCFTAKNPQLVLD
;
A
#
# COMPACT_ATOMS: atom_id res chain seq x y z
N MET A 1 -17.84 -9.03 -8.06
CA MET A 1 -16.37 -8.84 -7.95
C MET A 1 -15.80 -8.58 -9.34
N SER A 2 -15.69 -7.31 -9.73
CA SER A 2 -14.87 -6.91 -10.87
C SER A 2 -13.44 -7.35 -10.57
N VAL A 3 -12.79 -8.03 -11.51
CA VAL A 3 -11.42 -8.55 -11.34
C VAL A 3 -10.49 -7.35 -11.10
N LEU A 4 -10.14 -7.09 -9.85
CA LEU A 4 -9.15 -6.08 -9.48
C LEU A 4 -7.82 -6.49 -10.11
N ARG A 5 -7.36 -5.73 -11.11
CA ARG A 5 -6.06 -5.96 -11.75
C ARG A 5 -4.96 -5.38 -10.87
N ARG A 6 -3.91 -6.16 -10.65
CA ARG A 6 -2.72 -5.83 -9.85
C ARG A 6 -2.11 -4.49 -10.25
N ALA A 7 -1.59 -3.77 -9.25
CA ALA A 7 -0.87 -2.54 -9.48
C ALA A 7 0.56 -2.80 -10.00
N GLU A 8 1.00 -2.06 -11.02
CA GLU A 8 2.38 -2.10 -11.50
C GLU A 8 3.30 -1.25 -10.59
N THR A 9 4.61 -1.55 -10.53
CA THR A 9 5.57 -0.89 -9.62
C THR A 9 5.60 0.64 -9.76
N TRP A 10 5.35 1.16 -10.97
CA TRP A 10 5.25 2.61 -11.23
C TRP A 10 3.98 3.25 -10.69
N GLU A 11 2.92 2.50 -10.46
CA GLU A 11 1.64 2.99 -9.92
C GLU A 11 1.70 3.20 -8.40
N ILE A 12 2.72 2.62 -7.75
CA ILE A 12 2.98 2.70 -6.30
C ILE A 12 3.96 3.85 -5.97
N SER A 13 4.75 4.28 -6.96
CA SER A 13 5.81 5.28 -6.76
C SER A 13 5.25 6.71 -6.78
N GLU A 14 5.26 7.39 -5.63
CA GLU A 14 4.89 8.81 -5.47
C GLU A 14 5.98 9.78 -5.99
N SER A 15 6.61 9.48 -7.12
CA SER A 15 7.49 10.46 -7.76
C SER A 15 6.62 11.45 -8.54
N GLU A 16 6.37 12.62 -7.95
CA GLU A 16 5.95 13.79 -8.71
C GLU A 16 6.96 14.03 -9.84
N ASP A 17 6.47 14.17 -11.07
CA ASP A 17 7.28 14.49 -12.25
C ASP A 17 8.04 15.81 -12.03
N SER A 18 9.23 15.72 -11.44
CA SER A 18 10.25 16.78 -11.45
C SER A 18 10.97 16.76 -12.80
N ASP A 19 10.25 17.01 -13.88
CA ASP A 19 10.86 17.43 -15.14
C ASP A 19 10.90 18.95 -15.16
N ALA A 20 11.88 19.49 -14.43
CA ALA A 20 12.30 20.87 -14.59
C ALA A 20 13.02 21.03 -15.94
N ASP A 21 12.57 22.02 -16.70
CA ASP A 21 13.24 22.57 -17.88
C ASP A 21 14.75 22.70 -17.65
N THR A 22 15.54 21.85 -18.30
CA THR A 22 16.97 22.09 -18.50
C THR A 22 17.15 23.29 -19.44
N THR A 23 17.25 24.48 -18.87
CA THR A 23 17.87 25.63 -19.53
C THR A 23 19.24 25.90 -18.91
N ASN A 24 20.27 25.63 -19.72
CA ASN A 24 21.65 26.02 -19.49
C ASN A 24 21.77 27.50 -19.12
N LYS A 25 22.37 27.81 -17.96
CA LYS A 25 23.17 29.03 -17.78
C LYS A 25 24.34 28.75 -16.85
N GLU A 26 25.53 28.91 -17.42
CA GLU A 26 26.81 28.94 -16.71
C GLU A 26 26.98 30.24 -15.90
N SER A 27 27.68 30.08 -14.76
CA SER A 27 28.64 31.01 -14.15
C SER A 27 28.18 32.38 -13.64
N TYR A 28 28.24 32.60 -12.32
CA TYR A 28 29.33 33.35 -11.64
C TYR A 28 29.09 33.37 -10.12
N GLY A 29 30.17 33.26 -9.33
CA GLY A 29 30.13 33.05 -7.89
C GLY A 29 29.88 34.29 -7.00
N GLY A 30 29.82 34.05 -5.68
CA GLY A 30 29.97 35.09 -4.67
C GLY A 30 29.14 34.91 -3.38
N ARG A 31 29.81 34.42 -2.33
CA ARG A 31 29.73 34.80 -0.90
C ARG A 31 28.37 35.03 -0.19
N SER A 32 28.19 34.23 0.87
CA SER A 32 27.92 34.63 2.27
C SER A 32 26.74 35.56 2.59
N GLY A 33 25.78 35.08 3.39
CA GLY A 33 24.79 35.94 4.05
C GLY A 33 23.78 35.19 4.92
N HIS A 34 23.93 35.36 6.22
CA HIS A 34 23.22 34.78 7.36
C HIS A 34 21.77 35.35 7.58
N ILE A 35 20.88 34.49 8.10
CA ILE A 35 19.78 34.71 9.10
C ILE A 35 18.46 35.40 8.66
N VAL A 36 17.32 34.77 8.99
CA VAL A 36 16.21 35.22 9.89
C VAL A 36 14.83 34.76 9.40
N THR A 37 14.20 33.97 10.27
CA THR A 37 12.79 33.61 10.39
C THR A 37 11.92 34.82 10.78
N VAL A 38 10.79 35.08 10.13
CA VAL A 38 9.59 35.71 10.77
C VAL A 38 8.31 35.26 10.07
N SER A 39 7.36 34.80 10.88
CA SER A 39 5.95 34.51 10.57
C SER A 39 5.06 35.75 10.63
N CYS A 40 3.96 35.81 9.88
CA CYS A 40 2.57 36.02 10.38
C CYS A 40 1.56 36.38 9.27
N THR A 41 0.56 35.50 9.11
CA THR A 41 -0.91 35.74 9.11
C THR A 41 -1.52 37.05 8.58
N ASP A 42 -2.41 36.87 7.60
CA ASP A 42 -3.87 37.16 7.63
C ASP A 42 -4.53 38.42 6.99
N PHE A 43 -5.62 38.07 6.26
CA PHE A 43 -6.89 38.74 5.96
C PHE A 43 -7.07 39.84 4.87
N LYS A 44 -7.85 39.42 3.85
CA LYS A 44 -9.13 39.95 3.31
C LYS A 44 -9.19 41.08 2.25
N GLN A 45 -9.97 40.71 1.22
CA GLN A 45 -11.06 41.43 0.53
C GLN A 45 -10.78 42.28 -0.73
N ASP A 46 -11.20 41.69 -1.87
CA ASP A 46 -11.85 42.27 -3.06
C ASP A 46 -12.98 43.29 -2.70
N PRO A 47 -13.50 44.19 -3.60
CA PRO A 47 -13.91 43.82 -4.98
C PRO A 47 -14.01 44.92 -6.08
N THR A 48 -14.40 44.44 -7.28
CA THR A 48 -15.04 45.09 -8.47
C THR A 48 -14.16 45.88 -9.45
N PRO A 49 -14.43 45.74 -10.77
CA PRO A 49 -15.16 46.81 -11.44
C PRO A 49 -16.03 46.41 -12.65
N ASP A 50 -16.99 47.28 -12.97
CA ASP A 50 -17.46 47.66 -14.31
C ASP A 50 -18.22 49.00 -14.13
N PRO A 51 -18.38 49.93 -15.11
CA PRO A 51 -18.64 49.63 -16.53
C PRO A 51 -18.12 50.63 -17.61
N LYS A 52 -18.25 50.20 -18.88
CA LYS A 52 -18.70 50.96 -20.07
C LYS A 52 -17.86 52.12 -20.69
N SER A 53 -17.33 51.77 -21.88
CA SER A 53 -17.63 52.35 -23.20
C SER A 53 -16.89 53.59 -23.75
N GLN A 54 -16.40 53.38 -24.99
CA GLN A 54 -16.44 54.25 -26.18
C GLN A 54 -15.23 55.12 -26.61
N ILE A 55 -14.80 54.82 -27.84
CA ILE A 55 -14.51 55.73 -28.97
C ILE A 55 -13.07 56.25 -29.20
N LEU A 56 -12.51 55.73 -30.32
CA LEU A 56 -11.73 56.34 -31.42
C LEU A 56 -10.46 57.20 -31.16
N GLN A 57 -9.45 56.90 -31.98
CA GLN A 57 -8.10 57.46 -32.12
C GLN A 57 -8.08 58.98 -32.40
N PRO A 58 -6.92 59.67 -32.27
CA PRO A 58 -5.99 59.75 -33.41
C PRO A 58 -4.49 59.82 -33.06
N THR A 59 -3.72 59.78 -34.15
CA THR A 59 -2.26 59.70 -34.34
C THR A 59 -1.48 61.00 -34.11
N SER A 60 -0.19 60.90 -33.76
CA SER A 60 0.97 61.74 -34.19
C SER A 60 2.20 61.37 -33.33
N LYS A 61 3.34 60.87 -33.83
CA LYS A 61 4.40 61.34 -34.76
C LYS A 61 5.63 61.96 -34.06
N SER A 62 6.79 61.62 -34.67
CA SER A 62 8.17 62.13 -34.51
C SER A 62 8.99 61.50 -33.36
N ALA A 63 10.27 61.17 -33.51
CA ALA A 63 11.33 61.74 -34.37
C ALA A 63 12.40 60.66 -34.70
N GLN A 64 12.96 60.62 -35.92
CA GLN A 64 14.31 61.12 -36.29
C GLN A 64 15.49 60.22 -35.86
N THR A 65 16.57 59.92 -36.60
CA THR A 65 17.06 60.13 -37.98
C THR A 65 18.33 59.25 -38.13
N SER A 66 18.85 59.15 -39.36
CA SER A 66 20.24 58.83 -39.77
C SER A 66 20.48 57.39 -40.25
N LEU A 67 21.09 57.10 -41.40
CA LEU A 67 21.65 57.85 -42.53
C LEU A 67 21.71 56.86 -43.73
N SER A 68 21.26 57.29 -44.91
CA SER A 68 21.79 56.91 -46.24
C SER A 68 22.53 58.17 -46.77
N PRO A 69 23.29 58.26 -47.91
CA PRO A 69 23.23 57.49 -49.18
C PRO A 69 24.68 57.42 -49.84
N PRO A 70 24.97 57.43 -51.17
CA PRO A 70 24.11 57.44 -52.37
C PRO A 70 24.49 56.54 -53.56
N ARG A 71 23.51 56.45 -54.47
CA ARG A 71 23.57 56.01 -55.87
C ARG A 71 24.35 56.98 -56.75
N LEU A 72 25.02 56.49 -57.79
CA LEU A 72 25.22 57.04 -59.16
C LEU A 72 25.83 55.89 -60.00
N ASN A 73 25.78 55.75 -61.32
CA ASN A 73 25.04 56.23 -62.48
C ASN A 73 25.49 55.35 -63.67
N ALA A 74 24.63 55.17 -64.66
CA ALA A 74 24.89 55.04 -66.11
C ALA A 74 26.07 54.21 -66.68
N ARG A 75 25.70 53.35 -67.65
CA ARG A 75 26.49 52.76 -68.74
C ARG A 75 27.46 51.63 -68.39
N GLU A 76 27.03 50.40 -68.70
CA GLU A 76 27.69 49.56 -69.71
C GLU A 76 26.74 48.43 -70.14
N CYS A 77 26.40 48.41 -71.43
CA CYS A 77 25.88 47.22 -72.08
C CYS A 77 27.04 46.22 -72.19
N THR A 78 27.12 45.31 -71.23
CA THR A 78 27.91 44.08 -71.31
C THR A 78 27.02 42.93 -70.87
N PRO A 79 27.10 41.78 -71.57
CA PRO A 79 25.99 40.85 -71.66
C PRO A 79 25.71 40.24 -70.29
N SER A 80 24.43 40.25 -69.90
CA SER A 80 23.89 39.38 -68.86
C SER A 80 24.58 38.01 -68.97
N PRO A 81 25.22 37.45 -67.93
CA PRO A 81 25.47 36.02 -67.95
C PRO A 81 24.06 35.46 -68.07
N ALA A 82 23.79 34.78 -69.18
CA ALA A 82 22.49 34.24 -69.50
C ALA A 82 21.89 33.75 -68.18
N ARG A 83 20.76 34.34 -67.77
CA ARG A 83 19.86 33.65 -66.85
C ARG A 83 19.63 32.36 -67.60
N LYS A 84 20.37 31.30 -67.26
CA LYS A 84 20.10 29.94 -67.73
C LYS A 84 18.62 29.83 -67.43
N ARG A 85 17.80 29.89 -68.48
CA ARG A 85 16.41 29.50 -68.39
C ARG A 85 16.56 28.07 -67.92
N ARG A 86 16.37 27.85 -66.62
CA ARG A 86 16.39 26.51 -66.04
C ARG A 86 15.54 25.68 -67.00
N SER A 87 16.10 24.58 -67.50
CA SER A 87 15.37 23.76 -68.45
C SER A 87 14.04 23.37 -67.80
N LYS A 88 12.98 23.18 -68.59
CA LYS A 88 11.67 22.78 -68.07
C LYS A 88 11.78 21.58 -67.12
N GLU A 89 12.72 20.70 -67.44
CA GLU A 89 13.14 19.51 -66.69
C GLU A 89 13.86 19.82 -65.36
N GLU A 90 14.74 20.84 -65.31
CA GLU A 90 15.41 21.27 -64.07
C GLU A 90 14.42 21.90 -63.08
N ILE A 91 13.42 22.64 -63.57
CA ILE A 91 12.33 23.20 -62.75
C ILE A 91 11.41 22.10 -62.21
N GLU A 92 11.16 21.07 -63.00
CA GLU A 92 10.31 19.93 -62.63
C GLU A 92 10.99 19.03 -61.58
N ALA A 93 12.28 18.73 -61.76
CA ALA A 93 13.09 18.01 -60.79
C ALA A 93 13.23 18.76 -59.44
N GLU A 94 13.35 20.08 -59.45
CA GLU A 94 13.42 20.88 -58.23
C GLU A 94 12.06 20.94 -57.49
N LYS A 95 10.95 20.96 -58.23
CA LYS A 95 9.60 20.85 -57.65
C LYS A 95 9.36 19.48 -57.02
N GLU A 96 9.82 18.41 -57.67
CA GLU A 96 9.70 17.05 -57.15
C GLU A 96 10.52 16.85 -55.88
N ARG A 97 11.79 17.29 -55.85
CA ARG A 97 12.61 17.29 -54.62
C ARG A 97 12.00 18.12 -53.49
N THR A 98 11.33 19.22 -53.82
CA THR A 98 10.63 20.06 -52.83
C THR A 98 9.37 19.36 -52.30
N ARG A 99 8.65 18.62 -53.15
CA ARG A 99 7.50 17.78 -52.77
C ARG A 99 7.94 16.63 -51.86
N GLU A 100 8.97 15.88 -52.23
CA GLU A 100 9.53 14.80 -51.43
C GLU A 100 10.01 15.29 -50.06
N ARG A 101 10.71 16.44 -50.01
CA ARG A 101 11.13 17.06 -48.75
C ARG A 101 9.94 17.50 -47.88
N ARG A 102 8.81 17.89 -48.50
CA ARG A 102 7.58 18.25 -47.79
C ARG A 102 6.88 16.99 -47.24
N GLU A 103 6.78 15.94 -48.04
CA GLU A 103 6.22 14.65 -47.63
C GLU A 103 7.04 13.98 -46.53
N GLU A 104 8.37 14.01 -46.62
CA GLU A 104 9.26 13.50 -45.58
C GLU A 104 9.10 14.28 -44.27
N ARG A 105 8.99 15.61 -44.33
CA ARG A 105 8.69 16.45 -43.15
C ARG A 105 7.31 16.16 -42.58
N GLU A 106 6.33 15.85 -43.41
CA GLU A 106 4.98 15.50 -42.99
C GLU A 106 4.94 14.13 -42.31
N ARG A 107 5.64 13.13 -42.86
CA ARG A 107 5.83 11.81 -42.23
C ARG A 107 6.53 11.92 -40.88
N GLN A 108 7.60 12.71 -40.78
CA GLN A 108 8.30 12.94 -39.52
C GLN A 108 7.43 13.66 -38.48
N ARG A 109 6.58 14.62 -38.91
CA ARG A 109 5.61 15.28 -38.02
C ARG A 109 4.52 14.31 -37.56
N ALA A 110 4.03 13.45 -38.45
CA ALA A 110 3.03 12.43 -38.11
C ALA A 110 3.56 11.39 -37.12
N VAL A 111 4.81 10.94 -37.27
CA VAL A 111 5.46 10.02 -36.32
C VAL A 111 5.62 10.68 -34.95
N LYS A 112 6.12 11.92 -34.89
CA LYS A 112 6.25 12.68 -33.63
C LYS A 112 4.91 12.96 -32.96
N ALA A 113 3.85 13.23 -33.74
CA ALA A 113 2.50 13.42 -33.21
C ALA A 113 1.97 12.12 -32.59
N ARG A 114 2.10 10.99 -33.28
CA ARG A 114 1.70 9.67 -32.76
C ARG A 114 2.46 9.29 -31.48
N GLU A 115 3.77 9.54 -31.43
CA GLU A 115 4.58 9.29 -30.23
C GLU A 115 4.12 10.16 -29.06
N LYS A 116 3.81 11.45 -29.31
CA LYS A 116 3.31 12.36 -28.29
C LYS A 116 1.93 11.95 -27.77
N ASP A 117 1.04 11.48 -28.64
CA ASP A 117 -0.29 11.01 -28.27
C ASP A 117 -0.21 9.71 -27.46
N GLN A 118 0.69 8.78 -27.83
CA GLN A 118 0.99 7.59 -27.03
C GLN A 118 1.51 7.93 -25.65
N LYS A 119 2.45 8.88 -25.53
CA LYS A 119 2.97 9.36 -24.23
C LYS A 119 1.87 9.99 -23.37
N ARG A 120 0.97 10.76 -23.96
CA ARG A 120 -0.18 11.37 -23.26
C ARG A 120 -1.16 10.31 -22.76
N GLN A 121 -1.49 9.32 -23.58
CA GLN A 121 -2.37 8.22 -23.19
C GLN A 121 -1.74 7.36 -22.09
N GLU A 122 -0.44 7.09 -22.17
CA GLU A 122 0.31 6.40 -21.13
C GLU A 122 0.32 7.20 -19.82
N GLN A 123 0.61 8.51 -19.86
CA GLN A 123 0.58 9.37 -18.67
C GLN A 123 -0.83 9.44 -18.06
N GLN A 124 -1.87 9.50 -18.88
CA GLN A 124 -3.26 9.49 -18.40
C GLN A 124 -3.60 8.16 -17.71
N ARG A 125 -3.24 7.02 -18.32
CA ARG A 125 -3.44 5.69 -17.70
C ARG A 125 -2.70 5.57 -16.36
N ARG A 126 -1.47 6.08 -16.28
CA ARG A 126 -0.69 6.11 -15.03
C ARG A 126 -1.35 6.97 -13.95
N ARG A 127 -1.88 8.14 -14.32
CA ARG A 127 -2.62 9.01 -13.40
C ARG A 127 -3.88 8.33 -12.89
N GLU A 128 -4.67 7.73 -13.78
CA GLU A 128 -5.88 7.00 -13.41
C GLU A 128 -5.58 5.81 -12.48
N ALA A 129 -4.52 5.06 -12.76
CA ALA A 129 -4.10 3.95 -11.92
C ALA A 129 -3.61 4.42 -10.53
N ALA A 130 -2.82 5.50 -10.48
CA ALA A 130 -2.35 6.09 -9.23
C ALA A 130 -3.52 6.63 -8.38
N GLU A 131 -4.49 7.30 -8.99
CA GLU A 131 -5.70 7.77 -8.28
C GLU A 131 -6.56 6.61 -7.80
N ASN A 132 -6.71 5.55 -8.59
CA ASN A 132 -7.39 4.33 -8.15
C ASN A 132 -6.67 3.72 -6.93
N LEU A 133 -5.35 3.60 -6.96
CA LEU A 133 -4.57 3.08 -5.84
C LEU A 133 -4.68 3.97 -4.58
N LYS A 134 -4.68 5.29 -4.74
CA LYS A 134 -4.92 6.26 -3.65
C LYS A 134 -6.31 6.08 -3.03
N SER A 135 -7.33 5.87 -3.85
CA SER A 135 -8.71 5.64 -3.36
C SER A 135 -8.82 4.35 -2.53
N LEU A 136 -7.97 3.37 -2.83
CA LEU A 136 -7.93 2.08 -2.15
C LEU A 136 -7.05 2.07 -0.90
N ARG A 137 -6.38 3.18 -0.55
CA ARG A 137 -5.62 3.29 0.70
C ARG A 137 -6.53 3.00 1.91
N PRO A 138 -6.02 2.36 2.97
CA PRO A 138 -6.84 1.95 4.11
C PRO A 138 -7.68 3.08 4.72
N GLU A 139 -7.11 4.29 4.81
CA GLU A 139 -7.77 5.49 5.35
C GLU A 139 -8.98 5.94 4.50
N ASN A 140 -8.86 5.82 3.17
CA ASN A 140 -9.94 6.18 2.24
C ASN A 140 -10.96 5.04 2.15
N CYS A 141 -10.49 3.79 2.15
CA CYS A 141 -11.36 2.63 2.18
C CYS A 141 -12.19 2.50 3.46
N LEU A 142 -11.68 2.94 4.63
CA LEU A 142 -12.46 3.01 5.87
C LEU A 142 -13.68 3.91 5.71
N LYS A 143 -13.53 5.06 5.04
CA LYS A 143 -14.65 5.99 4.79
C LYS A 143 -15.73 5.35 3.93
N CYS A 144 -15.39 4.39 3.07
CA CYS A 144 -16.30 3.66 2.19
C CYS A 144 -17.00 2.46 2.84
N LEU A 145 -16.67 2.13 4.09
CA LEU A 145 -17.26 1.03 4.83
C LEU A 145 -18.39 1.51 5.73
N THR A 146 -19.47 0.73 5.78
CA THR A 146 -20.57 0.88 6.71
C THR A 146 -20.67 -0.39 7.55
N VAL A 147 -20.62 -0.25 8.87
CA VAL A 147 -20.87 -1.35 9.81
C VAL A 147 -22.38 -1.50 9.98
N CYS A 148 -22.94 -2.63 9.60
CA CYS A 148 -24.37 -2.91 9.70
C CYS A 148 -24.62 -3.74 10.96
N ILE A 149 -25.45 -3.24 11.87
CA ILE A 149 -25.69 -3.82 13.19
C ILE A 149 -27.15 -4.25 13.32
N ASP A 150 -27.36 -5.47 13.77
CA ASP A 150 -28.69 -6.00 14.02
C ASP A 150 -29.28 -5.35 15.29
N PRO A 151 -30.53 -4.86 15.27
CA PRO A 151 -31.13 -4.23 16.43
C PRO A 151 -31.29 -5.15 17.65
N ALA A 152 -31.38 -6.48 17.50
CA ALA A 152 -31.45 -7.38 18.65
C ALA A 152 -30.11 -7.43 19.41
N LEU A 153 -28.99 -7.16 18.74
CA LEU A 153 -27.69 -7.02 19.37
C LEU A 153 -27.67 -5.92 20.44
N LEU A 154 -28.29 -4.79 20.11
CA LEU A 154 -28.29 -3.57 20.95
C LEU A 154 -29.17 -3.71 22.21
N GLN A 155 -29.88 -4.83 22.36
CA GLN A 155 -30.65 -5.14 23.57
C GLN A 155 -29.77 -5.77 24.66
N GLN A 156 -28.54 -6.18 24.33
CA GLN A 156 -27.61 -6.74 25.31
C GLN A 156 -26.93 -5.63 26.13
N ASP A 157 -26.76 -5.87 27.43
CA ASP A 157 -26.08 -4.94 28.36
C ASP A 157 -24.62 -4.72 27.94
N GLY A 158 -24.19 -3.46 27.82
CA GLY A 158 -22.83 -3.07 27.41
C GLY A 158 -22.62 -2.91 25.90
N SER A 159 -23.63 -3.14 25.07
CA SER A 159 -23.57 -2.96 23.61
C SER A 159 -23.42 -1.49 23.17
N ASP A 160 -23.70 -0.54 24.06
CA ASP A 160 -23.47 0.90 23.88
C ASP A 160 -21.98 1.23 23.67
N ILE A 161 -21.06 0.46 24.28
CA ILE A 161 -19.61 0.62 24.10
C ILE A 161 -19.22 0.54 22.62
N LEU A 162 -19.85 -0.37 21.87
CA LEU A 162 -19.62 -0.53 20.44
C LEU A 162 -20.03 0.74 19.67
N LEU A 163 -21.25 1.24 19.92
CA LEU A 163 -21.76 2.43 19.24
C LEU A 163 -20.94 3.67 19.58
N ASP A 164 -20.61 3.87 20.86
CA ASP A 164 -19.77 4.97 21.33
C ASP A 164 -18.40 4.96 20.66
N THR A 165 -17.81 3.77 20.47
CA THR A 165 -16.53 3.61 19.80
C THR A 165 -16.62 3.91 18.30
N LEU A 166 -17.66 3.43 17.62
CA LEU A 166 -17.89 3.72 16.20
C LEU A 166 -18.11 5.21 15.95
N VAL A 167 -18.86 5.88 16.84
CA VAL A 167 -19.06 7.34 16.81
C VAL A 167 -17.75 8.08 17.08
N SER A 168 -16.98 7.64 18.07
CA SER A 168 -15.69 8.25 18.43
C SER A 168 -14.66 8.17 17.29
N PHE A 169 -14.73 7.13 16.45
CA PHE A 169 -13.90 7.01 15.26
C PHE A 169 -14.49 7.69 14.01
N GLU A 170 -15.67 8.29 14.11
CA GLU A 170 -16.40 8.86 12.97
C GLU A 170 -16.66 7.84 11.84
N TRP A 171 -16.88 6.57 12.21
CA TRP A 171 -17.15 5.50 11.24
C TRP A 171 -18.63 5.42 10.90
N ARG A 172 -18.94 5.09 9.64
CA ARG A 172 -20.33 4.91 9.21
C ARG A 172 -20.87 3.60 9.77
N PHE A 173 -22.06 3.65 10.36
CA PHE A 173 -22.81 2.47 10.74
C PHE A 173 -24.30 2.64 10.44
N SER A 174 -25.00 1.52 10.24
CA SER A 174 -26.45 1.47 10.08
C SER A 174 -27.03 0.41 11.00
N ILE A 175 -28.23 0.69 11.52
CA ILE A 175 -28.99 -0.24 12.35
C ILE A 175 -30.17 -0.69 11.50
N GLU A 176 -30.12 -1.92 11.00
CA GLU A 176 -31.05 -2.42 9.98
C GLU A 176 -31.67 -3.74 10.43
N THR A 177 -33.00 -3.83 10.40
CA THR A 177 -33.76 -5.07 10.70
C THR A 177 -33.75 -6.06 9.52
N GLN A 178 -33.08 -5.72 8.41
CA GLN A 178 -33.02 -6.55 7.21
C GLN A 178 -31.95 -7.65 7.27
N GLN A 179 -31.13 -7.65 8.31
CA GLN A 179 -30.18 -8.74 8.55
C GLN A 179 -30.94 -10.01 8.94
N GLN A 180 -30.69 -11.10 8.21
CA GLN A 180 -31.37 -12.39 8.41
C GLN A 180 -30.91 -13.11 9.69
N LEU A 181 -29.89 -12.58 10.37
CA LEU A 181 -29.26 -13.18 11.54
C LEU A 181 -29.40 -12.25 12.75
N PRO A 182 -30.11 -12.65 13.81
CA PRO A 182 -30.17 -11.87 15.04
C PRO A 182 -28.78 -11.80 15.70
N HIS A 183 -28.52 -10.72 16.41
CA HIS A 183 -27.24 -10.46 17.09
C HIS A 183 -26.02 -10.42 16.14
N SER A 184 -26.25 -10.10 14.87
CA SER A 184 -25.19 -10.05 13.85
C SER A 184 -24.63 -8.65 13.61
N ILE A 185 -23.37 -8.62 13.18
CA ILE A 185 -22.67 -7.46 12.66
C ILE A 185 -22.09 -7.85 11.30
N THR A 186 -22.41 -7.07 10.26
CA THR A 186 -21.89 -7.24 8.91
C THR A 186 -21.30 -5.93 8.40
N TRP A 187 -20.68 -5.96 7.22
CA TRP A 187 -20.10 -4.77 6.60
C TRP A 187 -20.58 -4.62 5.17
N MET A 188 -20.92 -3.39 4.81
CA MET A 188 -21.22 -2.99 3.44
C MET A 188 -20.13 -2.05 2.94
N ARG A 189 -19.72 -2.22 1.69
CA ARG A 189 -18.79 -1.34 1.01
C ARG A 189 -19.49 -0.58 -0.10
N GLU A 190 -19.34 0.73 -0.08
CA GLU A 190 -19.73 1.60 -1.17
C GLU A 190 -18.69 1.52 -2.30
N LEU A 191 -19.12 1.09 -3.49
CA LEU A 191 -18.25 1.10 -4.66
C LEU A 191 -18.31 2.48 -5.34
N PRO A 192 -17.18 3.07 -5.77
CA PRO A 192 -17.20 4.31 -6.54
C PRO A 192 -18.07 4.15 -7.79
N GLN A 193 -19.05 5.04 -7.95
CA GLN A 193 -20.10 5.02 -8.97
C GLN A 193 -19.56 4.81 -10.39
N GLN A 194 -20.06 3.79 -11.08
CA GLN A 194 -20.16 3.80 -12.54
C GLN A 194 -21.54 4.34 -12.92
N ALA A 195 -21.63 5.64 -13.17
CA ALA A 195 -22.63 6.38 -13.98
C ALA A 195 -24.13 5.97 -13.98
N ASP A 196 -24.64 5.19 -13.04
CA ASP A 196 -26.06 4.81 -12.95
C ASP A 196 -26.58 4.95 -11.51
N ASP A 197 -27.82 5.39 -11.35
CA ASP A 197 -28.44 6.01 -10.16
C ASP A 197 -28.80 5.02 -9.03
N GLY A 198 -27.97 3.98 -8.85
CA GLY A 198 -28.05 3.01 -7.77
C GLY A 198 -26.82 3.12 -6.86
N LYS A 199 -27.03 3.25 -5.55
CA LYS A 199 -25.95 2.99 -4.58
C LYS A 199 -25.53 1.53 -4.70
N ASN A 200 -24.45 1.27 -5.43
CA ASN A 200 -23.84 -0.06 -5.55
C ASN A 200 -23.11 -0.40 -4.24
N MET A 201 -23.88 -0.71 -3.21
CA MET A 201 -23.38 -1.27 -1.96
C MET A 201 -23.11 -2.76 -2.18
N VAL A 202 -21.90 -3.19 -1.85
CA VAL A 202 -21.48 -4.59 -1.90
C VAL A 202 -21.34 -5.09 -0.48
N GLU A 203 -21.98 -6.21 -0.17
CA GLU A 203 -21.83 -6.85 1.13
C GLU A 203 -20.47 -7.56 1.22
N GLU A 204 -19.76 -7.36 2.33
CA GLU A 204 -18.52 -8.07 2.63
C GLU A 204 -18.78 -9.50 3.07
N GLU A 205 -17.75 -10.33 3.02
CA GLU A 205 -17.83 -11.77 3.30
C GLU A 205 -17.95 -12.07 4.81
N GLN A 206 -17.53 -11.14 5.67
CA GLN A 206 -17.43 -11.34 7.11
C GLN A 206 -18.78 -11.12 7.80
N VAL A 207 -19.16 -12.07 8.64
CA VAL A 207 -20.34 -12.01 9.50
C VAL A 207 -19.90 -12.33 10.92
N VAL A 208 -20.16 -11.44 11.86
CA VAL A 208 -19.87 -11.63 13.27
C VAL A 208 -21.20 -11.79 14.01
N LEU A 209 -21.35 -12.84 14.81
CA LEU A 209 -22.47 -12.98 15.74
C LEU A 209 -21.96 -12.86 17.16
N VAL A 210 -22.68 -12.13 18.00
CA VAL A 210 -22.33 -11.98 19.42
C VAL A 210 -23.38 -12.68 20.27
N LEU A 211 -22.94 -13.67 21.04
CA LEU A 211 -23.82 -14.52 21.83
C LEU A 211 -23.38 -14.50 23.29
N LYS A 212 -24.33 -14.62 24.20
CA LYS A 212 -24.00 -14.97 25.59
C LYS A 212 -23.60 -16.44 25.66
N LEU A 213 -22.79 -16.80 26.66
CA LEU A 213 -22.41 -18.19 26.88
C LEU A 213 -23.62 -19.13 26.96
N THR A 214 -24.71 -18.72 27.61
CA THR A 214 -25.95 -19.53 27.69
C THR A 214 -26.59 -19.76 26.32
N GLU A 215 -26.67 -18.71 25.49
CA GLU A 215 -27.25 -18.78 24.14
C GLU A 215 -26.40 -19.66 23.21
N PHE A 216 -25.07 -19.60 23.36
CA PHE A 216 -24.15 -20.49 22.66
C PHE A 216 -24.35 -21.95 23.09
N MET A 217 -24.51 -22.23 24.38
CA MET A 217 -24.74 -23.58 24.87
C MET A 217 -26.09 -24.14 24.38
N ASP A 218 -27.15 -23.36 24.42
CA ASP A 218 -28.46 -23.75 23.89
C ASP A 218 -28.35 -24.08 22.39
N MET A 219 -27.64 -23.24 21.63
CA MET A 219 -27.34 -23.49 20.21
C MET A 219 -26.62 -24.84 19.99
N MET A 220 -25.72 -25.23 20.88
CA MET A 220 -24.96 -26.49 20.75
C MET A 220 -25.78 -27.71 21.17
N LEU A 221 -26.64 -27.59 22.18
CA LEU A 221 -27.51 -28.68 22.62
C LEU A 221 -28.61 -28.98 21.59
N ASP A 222 -29.07 -27.97 20.85
CA ASP A 222 -30.02 -28.12 19.74
C ASP A 222 -29.43 -28.83 18.50
N SER A 223 -28.10 -29.04 18.45
CA SER A 223 -27.44 -29.58 17.25
C SER A 223 -27.59 -31.09 17.07
N ASP A 224 -28.05 -31.82 18.10
CA ASP A 224 -28.27 -33.28 18.08
C ASP A 224 -29.69 -33.68 17.63
N GLU A 225 -30.66 -32.75 17.64
CA GLU A 225 -32.01 -33.01 17.15
C GLU A 225 -32.09 -32.76 15.64
N GLU A 226 -31.65 -33.76 14.87
CA GLU A 226 -32.00 -33.88 13.44
C GLU A 226 -33.54 -33.80 13.31
N GLU A 227 -34.02 -32.76 12.63
CA GLU A 227 -35.41 -32.56 12.20
C GLU A 227 -36.42 -32.06 13.26
N THR A 228 -36.48 -30.73 13.53
CA THR A 228 -37.78 -29.97 13.61
C THR A 228 -37.68 -28.46 13.87
N GLY A 229 -36.52 -27.89 14.20
CA GLY A 229 -36.42 -26.47 14.56
C GLY A 229 -36.17 -25.50 13.39
N THR A 230 -37.20 -25.15 12.61
CA THR A 230 -37.16 -24.00 11.68
C THR A 230 -37.17 -22.69 12.49
N GLY A 231 -36.04 -22.34 13.12
CA GLY A 231 -35.93 -21.12 13.93
C GLY A 231 -34.74 -21.01 14.89
N SER A 232 -33.93 -22.06 15.08
CA SER A 232 -32.72 -21.94 15.92
C SER A 232 -31.67 -21.02 15.26
N VAL A 233 -30.94 -20.26 16.08
CA VAL A 233 -29.84 -19.37 15.62
C VAL A 233 -28.80 -20.17 14.82
N PHE A 234 -28.57 -21.44 15.19
CA PHE A 234 -27.65 -22.32 14.44
C PHE A 234 -28.13 -22.59 13.02
N SER A 235 -29.43 -22.88 12.85
CA SER A 235 -30.04 -23.14 11.55
C SER A 235 -29.96 -21.92 10.64
N LEU A 236 -30.15 -20.72 11.19
CA LEU A 236 -30.00 -19.47 10.45
C LEU A 236 -28.54 -19.24 10.02
N VAL A 237 -27.57 -19.51 10.92
CA VAL A 237 -26.14 -19.42 10.59
C VAL A 237 -25.78 -20.39 9.46
N LEU A 238 -26.30 -21.62 9.51
CA LEU A 238 -26.05 -22.61 8.48
C LEU A 238 -26.74 -22.25 7.15
N GLU A 239 -27.95 -21.69 7.19
CA GLU A 239 -28.62 -21.16 5.99
C GLU A 239 -27.82 -20.03 5.36
N CYS A 240 -27.27 -19.11 6.17
CA CYS A 240 -26.41 -18.03 5.70
C CYS A 240 -25.17 -18.57 4.97
N LEU A 241 -24.47 -19.53 5.57
CA LEU A 241 -23.30 -20.18 4.97
C LEU A 241 -23.65 -20.97 3.70
N ASN A 242 -24.83 -21.60 3.65
CA ASN A 242 -25.30 -22.34 2.48
C ASN A 242 -25.73 -21.42 1.33
N ARG A 243 -26.24 -20.22 1.64
CA ARG A 243 -26.67 -19.24 0.63
C ARG A 243 -25.49 -18.60 -0.10
N ASP A 244 -24.40 -18.33 0.62
CA ASP A 244 -23.18 -17.77 0.04
C ASP A 244 -21.94 -18.43 0.64
N SER A 245 -21.28 -19.26 -0.16
CA SER A 245 -20.09 -20.02 0.23
C SER A 245 -18.86 -19.17 0.50
N LYS A 246 -18.90 -17.87 0.19
CA LYS A 246 -17.82 -16.93 0.53
C LYS A 246 -17.98 -16.34 1.92
N LYS A 247 -19.15 -16.48 2.54
CA LYS A 247 -19.39 -15.94 3.88
C LYS A 247 -18.52 -16.64 4.91
N VAL A 248 -17.95 -15.86 5.80
CA VAL A 248 -17.13 -16.33 6.92
C VAL A 248 -17.80 -15.88 8.20
N VAL A 249 -18.28 -16.84 8.98
CA VAL A 249 -18.98 -16.59 10.23
C VAL A 249 -18.02 -16.73 11.41
N THR A 250 -18.00 -15.71 12.26
CA THR A 250 -17.29 -15.72 13.55
C THR A 250 -18.29 -15.53 14.69
N LEU A 251 -18.35 -16.48 15.61
CA LEU A 251 -19.13 -16.40 16.84
C LEU A 251 -18.26 -15.81 17.95
N LEU A 252 -18.68 -14.69 18.51
CA LEU A 252 -18.09 -14.07 19.69
C LEU A 252 -18.97 -14.42 20.89
N VAL A 253 -18.44 -15.22 21.81
CA VAL A 253 -19.18 -15.70 22.97
C VAL A 253 -18.72 -14.94 24.21
N ILE A 254 -19.64 -14.21 24.84
CA ILE A 254 -19.39 -13.43 26.06
C ILE A 254 -19.80 -14.25 27.28
N ASP A 255 -18.90 -14.41 28.25
CA ASP A 255 -19.23 -14.92 29.58
C ASP A 255 -19.47 -13.75 30.56
N SER A 256 -20.73 -13.51 30.91
CA SER A 256 -21.11 -12.47 31.87
C SER A 256 -20.78 -12.81 33.34
N GLN A 257 -20.29 -14.02 33.64
CA GLN A 257 -20.02 -14.44 35.03
C GLN A 257 -18.62 -14.09 35.56
N THR A 258 -17.75 -13.45 34.76
CA THR A 258 -16.35 -13.22 35.13
C THR A 258 -16.08 -11.94 35.95
N GLN A 259 -17.11 -11.26 36.46
CA GLN A 259 -16.91 -10.11 37.37
C GLN A 259 -16.12 -10.44 38.66
N TYR A 260 -15.89 -11.72 38.95
CA TYR A 260 -15.03 -12.15 40.05
C TYR A 260 -14.15 -13.33 39.63
N ARG A 261 -13.06 -13.11 38.87
CA ARG A 261 -11.78 -13.85 39.05
C ARG A 261 -10.70 -13.35 38.10
N VAL A 262 -9.77 -12.59 38.66
CA VAL A 262 -8.46 -12.33 38.07
C VAL A 262 -7.63 -13.59 38.24
N ASP A 263 -7.65 -14.48 37.25
CA ASP A 263 -6.59 -15.50 37.12
C ASP A 263 -6.22 -15.67 35.64
N ALA A 264 -4.92 -15.58 35.38
CA ALA A 264 -4.31 -15.50 34.08
C ALA A 264 -4.34 -16.86 33.36
N CYS A 265 -5.50 -17.28 32.84
CA CYS A 265 -5.66 -18.18 31.69
C CYS A 265 -7.16 -18.42 31.45
N GLY A 266 -7.75 -17.76 30.44
CA GLY A 266 -9.20 -17.78 30.14
C GLY A 266 -9.80 -19.17 29.88
N MET A 267 -8.98 -20.20 29.63
CA MET A 267 -9.43 -21.57 29.42
C MET A 267 -9.89 -22.28 30.72
N TYR A 268 -9.24 -22.00 31.86
CA TYR A 268 -9.60 -22.66 33.12
C TYR A 268 -10.86 -22.07 33.76
N SER A 269 -11.17 -20.79 33.50
CA SER A 269 -12.37 -20.13 34.03
C SER A 269 -13.64 -20.63 33.34
N LEU A 270 -13.61 -20.74 32.00
CA LEU A 270 -14.71 -21.27 31.21
C LEU A 270 -15.06 -22.71 31.62
N ASN A 271 -14.04 -23.56 31.78
CA ASN A 271 -14.20 -24.95 32.21
C ASN A 271 -14.86 -25.09 33.59
N GLN A 272 -14.56 -24.17 34.51
CA GLN A 272 -15.17 -24.16 35.83
C GLN A 272 -16.64 -23.71 35.79
N THR A 273 -16.98 -22.70 34.98
CA THR A 273 -18.37 -22.28 34.75
C THR A 273 -19.18 -23.39 34.10
N LEU A 274 -18.68 -24.01 33.02
CA LEU A 274 -19.35 -25.07 32.26
C LEU A 274 -19.66 -26.32 33.10
N HIS A 275 -18.69 -26.75 33.92
CA HIS A 275 -18.86 -27.89 34.81
C HIS A 275 -19.81 -27.59 35.99
N SER A 276 -19.90 -26.33 36.43
CA SER A 276 -20.69 -25.94 37.61
C SER A 276 -22.14 -25.58 37.27
N SER A 277 -22.40 -24.99 36.10
CA SER A 277 -23.70 -24.45 35.73
C SER A 277 -24.54 -25.39 34.87
N LEU A 278 -23.93 -26.22 34.02
CA LEU A 278 -24.66 -27.04 33.03
C LEU A 278 -24.24 -28.52 32.98
N GLY A 279 -23.21 -28.94 33.72
CA GLY A 279 -22.78 -30.35 33.75
C GLY A 279 -22.22 -30.86 32.41
N VAL A 280 -21.75 -29.95 31.55
CA VAL A 280 -21.13 -30.29 30.27
C VAL A 280 -19.64 -30.54 30.48
N ASP A 281 -19.19 -31.72 30.06
CA ASP A 281 -17.77 -32.09 30.14
C ASP A 281 -16.94 -31.18 29.21
N CYS A 282 -15.82 -30.67 29.72
CA CYS A 282 -14.86 -29.87 28.94
C CYS A 282 -14.45 -30.55 27.61
N ILE A 283 -14.43 -31.88 27.60
CA ILE A 283 -14.12 -32.69 26.40
C ILE A 283 -15.18 -32.50 25.31
N TYR A 284 -16.45 -32.46 25.68
CA TYR A 284 -17.55 -32.25 24.74
C TYR A 284 -17.46 -30.87 24.08
N MET A 285 -17.08 -29.85 24.84
CA MET A 285 -16.93 -28.49 24.31
C MET A 285 -15.79 -28.38 23.30
N GLU A 286 -14.63 -28.98 23.58
CA GLU A 286 -13.51 -29.01 22.63
C GLU A 286 -13.90 -29.76 21.34
N GLU A 287 -14.60 -30.88 21.44
CA GLU A 287 -15.10 -31.64 20.27
C GLU A 287 -16.05 -30.80 19.41
N VAL A 288 -16.97 -30.07 20.03
CA VAL A 288 -17.91 -29.18 19.35
C VAL A 288 -17.19 -28.03 18.65
N LEU A 289 -16.23 -27.39 19.31
CA LEU A 289 -15.43 -26.32 18.70
C LEU A 289 -14.64 -26.82 17.49
N VAL A 290 -14.06 -28.02 17.59
CA VAL A 290 -13.37 -28.68 16.48
C VAL A 290 -14.34 -29.00 15.34
N TYR A 291 -15.54 -29.49 15.64
CA TYR A 291 -16.58 -29.76 14.64
C TYR A 291 -17.02 -28.48 13.92
N LEU A 292 -17.29 -27.39 14.64
CA LEU A 292 -17.66 -26.09 14.05
C LEU A 292 -16.56 -25.58 13.13
N GLN A 293 -15.30 -25.67 13.55
CA GLN A 293 -14.16 -25.22 12.77
C GLN A 293 -13.92 -26.08 11.52
N LEU A 294 -13.88 -27.40 11.66
CA LEU A 294 -13.51 -28.33 10.57
C LEU A 294 -14.65 -28.62 9.61
N CYS A 295 -15.87 -28.79 10.13
CA CYS A 295 -17.02 -29.23 9.33
C CYS A 295 -17.89 -28.07 8.86
N LYS A 296 -17.90 -26.94 9.56
CA LYS A 296 -18.78 -25.80 9.24
C LYS A 296 -18.05 -24.51 8.87
N ASN A 297 -16.72 -24.46 9.01
CA ASN A 297 -15.91 -23.25 8.77
C ASN A 297 -16.39 -22.05 9.62
N ILE A 298 -16.84 -22.33 10.85
CA ILE A 298 -17.26 -21.33 11.83
C ILE A 298 -16.13 -21.15 12.83
N SER A 299 -15.67 -19.91 13.01
CA SER A 299 -14.70 -19.58 14.05
C SER A 299 -15.44 -19.18 15.33
N VAL A 300 -15.00 -19.67 16.48
CA VAL A 300 -15.57 -19.30 17.79
C VAL A 300 -14.48 -18.64 18.63
N VAL A 301 -14.81 -17.50 19.26
CA VAL A 301 -13.91 -16.75 20.14
C VAL A 301 -14.65 -16.44 21.43
N PHE A 302 -14.09 -16.87 22.57
CA PHE A 302 -14.60 -16.52 23.89
C PHE A 302 -13.98 -15.22 24.36
N LEU A 303 -14.80 -14.29 24.83
CA LEU A 303 -14.42 -12.94 25.23
C LEU A 303 -14.98 -12.62 26.62
N ASP A 304 -14.26 -11.80 27.37
CA ASP A 304 -14.63 -11.45 28.74
C ASP A 304 -15.70 -10.36 28.81
N GLY A 305 -15.96 -9.65 27.71
CA GLY A 305 -16.98 -8.59 27.68
C GLY A 305 -17.02 -7.75 26.40
N TRP A 306 -17.89 -6.74 26.44
CA TRP A 306 -18.18 -5.87 25.30
C TRP A 306 -17.01 -5.00 24.83
N GLN A 307 -16.03 -4.72 25.70
CA GLN A 307 -14.81 -4.02 25.27
C GLN A 307 -14.03 -4.85 24.26
N GLU A 308 -13.84 -6.15 24.52
CA GLU A 308 -13.11 -7.04 23.61
C GLU A 308 -13.90 -7.33 22.34
N VAL A 309 -15.23 -7.42 22.43
CA VAL A 309 -16.12 -7.51 21.26
C VAL A 309 -15.92 -6.29 20.36
N THR A 310 -15.91 -5.09 20.97
CA THR A 310 -15.71 -3.83 20.27
C THR A 310 -14.33 -3.76 19.62
N ASP A 311 -13.28 -4.20 20.33
CA ASP A 311 -11.92 -4.27 19.79
C ASP A 311 -11.83 -5.24 18.61
N HIS A 312 -12.51 -6.39 18.69
CA HIS A 312 -12.59 -7.37 17.60
C HIS A 312 -13.29 -6.78 16.37
N VAL A 313 -14.46 -6.15 16.53
CA VAL A 313 -15.19 -5.47 15.44
C VAL A 313 -14.34 -4.37 14.83
N CYS A 314 -13.60 -3.62 15.63
CA CYS A 314 -12.66 -2.60 15.15
C CYS A 314 -11.51 -3.22 14.35
N ALA A 315 -10.96 -4.34 14.80
CA ALA A 315 -9.89 -5.05 14.11
C ALA A 315 -10.37 -5.59 12.76
N VAL A 316 -11.56 -6.19 12.71
CA VAL A 316 -12.18 -6.68 11.45
C VAL A 316 -12.43 -5.51 10.49
N THR A 317 -13.03 -4.42 10.96
CA THR A 317 -13.29 -3.23 10.14
C THR A 317 -11.99 -2.66 9.53
N LYS A 318 -10.93 -2.55 10.33
CA LYS A 318 -9.59 -2.11 9.88
C LYS A 318 -8.93 -3.13 8.94
N ALA A 319 -9.17 -4.43 9.11
CA ALA A 319 -8.67 -5.46 8.20
C ALA A 319 -9.37 -5.37 6.84
N LEU A 320 -10.69 -5.19 6.84
CA LEU A 320 -11.50 -5.02 5.62
C LEU A 320 -11.10 -3.79 4.83
N SER A 321 -10.75 -2.69 5.50
CA SER A 321 -10.27 -1.49 4.78
C SER A 321 -8.90 -1.69 4.11
N LYS A 322 -8.04 -2.53 4.67
CA LYS A 322 -6.71 -2.85 4.13
C LYS A 322 -6.76 -3.88 3.00
N ARG A 323 -7.76 -4.75 2.97
CA ARG A 323 -7.85 -5.89 2.04
C ARG A 323 -7.71 -5.49 0.56
N PRO A 324 -8.43 -4.48 0.03
CA PRO A 324 -8.30 -4.10 -1.38
C PRO A 324 -6.89 -3.64 -1.74
N PHE A 325 -6.29 -2.79 -0.90
CA PHE A 325 -4.93 -2.31 -1.07
C PHE A 325 -3.92 -3.46 -1.05
N LYS A 326 -4.05 -4.36 -0.08
CA LYS A 326 -3.16 -5.53 0.07
C LYS A 326 -3.22 -6.45 -1.14
N LEU A 327 -4.42 -6.75 -1.65
CA LEU A 327 -4.57 -7.58 -2.86
C LEU A 327 -3.87 -6.98 -4.09
N LEU A 328 -3.79 -5.65 -4.17
CA LEU A 328 -3.14 -4.95 -5.27
C LEU A 328 -1.63 -4.81 -5.12
N THR A 329 -1.13 -4.72 -3.88
CA THR A 329 0.26 -4.35 -3.57
C THR A 329 1.14 -5.48 -3.02
N GLU A 330 0.58 -6.46 -2.28
CA GLU A 330 1.39 -7.46 -1.54
C GLU A 330 2.15 -8.44 -2.44
N GLN A 331 1.82 -8.57 -3.73
CA GLN A 331 2.59 -9.42 -4.64
C GLN A 331 3.78 -8.72 -5.31
N VAL A 332 4.01 -7.42 -5.05
CA VAL A 332 4.86 -6.66 -5.98
C VAL A 332 6.36 -6.91 -5.86
N GLU A 333 7.01 -7.28 -4.73
CA GLU A 333 8.46 -7.58 -4.88
C GLU A 333 9.19 -8.43 -3.83
N LEU A 334 8.78 -8.52 -2.56
CA LEU A 334 9.52 -9.33 -1.58
C LEU A 334 8.57 -9.83 -0.48
N PRO A 335 8.13 -11.11 -0.48
CA PRO A 335 7.21 -11.64 0.54
C PRO A 335 7.80 -11.62 1.96
N PHE A 336 9.09 -11.31 2.09
CA PHE A 336 9.81 -11.16 3.35
C PHE A 336 9.68 -9.76 3.97
N CYS A 337 9.44 -8.71 3.17
CA CYS A 337 9.29 -7.33 3.66
C CYS A 337 7.88 -7.15 4.22
N VAL A 338 7.59 -7.84 5.32
CA VAL A 338 6.32 -7.74 6.04
C VAL A 338 6.24 -6.43 6.83
N ASP A 339 5.06 -5.83 6.94
CA ASP A 339 4.86 -4.72 7.87
C ASP A 339 5.17 -5.16 9.31
N GLY A 340 5.94 -4.36 10.06
CA GLY A 340 6.17 -4.59 11.50
C GLY A 340 7.58 -4.24 11.98
N SER A 341 7.79 -4.39 13.29
CA SER A 341 9.08 -4.09 13.96
C SER A 341 10.26 -4.90 13.38
N TRP A 342 9.97 -6.06 12.79
CA TRP A 342 10.96 -6.94 12.17
C TRP A 342 11.50 -6.39 10.85
N ALA A 343 10.66 -5.73 10.04
CA ALA A 343 11.08 -5.02 8.83
C ALA A 343 11.46 -3.55 9.07
N SER A 344 11.39 -3.09 10.31
CA SER A 344 11.76 -1.71 10.65
C SER A 344 13.25 -1.49 10.38
N GLY A 345 13.53 -0.57 9.46
CA GLY A 345 14.87 -0.12 9.13
C GLY A 345 15.60 0.47 10.34
N VAL A 346 16.91 0.65 10.22
CA VAL A 346 17.70 1.40 11.21
C VAL A 346 17.83 2.83 10.71
N ARG A 347 17.53 3.80 11.57
CA ARG A 347 17.77 5.22 11.25
C ARG A 347 19.28 5.47 11.19
N VAL A 348 19.74 6.03 10.09
CA VAL A 348 21.15 6.38 9.87
C VAL A 348 21.26 7.89 9.73
N GLU A 349 22.11 8.50 10.55
CA GLU A 349 22.39 9.93 10.53
C GLU A 349 23.45 10.28 9.47
N ARG A 350 23.59 11.57 9.15
CA ARG A 350 24.51 12.04 8.09
C ARG A 350 25.99 11.74 8.36
N ASP A 351 26.35 11.58 9.63
CA ASP A 351 27.70 11.21 10.09
C ASP A 351 27.97 9.69 9.97
N GLY A 352 26.98 8.90 9.55
CA GLY A 352 27.07 7.44 9.47
C GLY A 352 26.73 6.72 10.77
N SER A 353 26.33 7.45 11.83
CA SER A 353 25.82 6.85 13.06
C SER A 353 24.60 5.99 12.74
N GLY A 354 24.65 4.72 13.11
CA GLY A 354 23.64 3.70 12.78
C GLY A 354 24.08 2.66 11.75
N LEU A 355 25.13 2.92 10.95
CA LEU A 355 25.59 1.96 9.93
C LEU A 355 26.08 0.62 10.50
N VAL A 356 26.67 0.61 11.69
CA VAL A 356 27.07 -0.63 12.38
C VAL A 356 25.85 -1.47 12.75
N GLN A 357 24.77 -0.82 13.18
CA GLN A 357 23.51 -1.50 13.49
C GLN A 357 22.85 -2.02 12.21
N VAL A 358 22.88 -1.25 11.11
CA VAL A 358 22.46 -1.72 9.78
C VAL A 358 23.24 -2.97 9.39
N TRP A 359 24.57 -2.93 9.51
CA TRP A 359 25.43 -4.06 9.17
C TRP A 359 25.10 -5.31 9.99
N SER A 360 24.89 -5.13 11.29
CA SER A 360 24.46 -6.24 12.17
C SER A 360 23.08 -6.79 11.77
N LYS A 361 22.11 -5.92 11.45
CA LYS A 361 20.79 -6.36 10.99
C LYS A 361 20.85 -7.09 9.64
N GLN A 362 21.72 -6.66 8.72
CA GLN A 362 21.92 -7.32 7.42
C GLN A 362 22.41 -8.76 7.59
N ILE A 363 23.41 -8.98 8.46
CA ILE A 363 23.88 -10.34 8.79
C ILE A 363 22.78 -11.18 9.44
N GLN A 364 21.96 -10.56 10.30
CA GLN A 364 20.83 -11.23 10.97
C GLN A 364 19.69 -11.64 10.01
N GLN A 365 19.60 -11.06 8.81
CA GLN A 365 18.59 -11.48 7.82
C GLN A 365 18.82 -12.90 7.30
N LEU A 366 20.03 -13.44 7.46
CA LEU A 366 20.33 -14.80 7.04
C LEU A 366 19.67 -15.82 7.99
N ASN A 367 19.12 -16.88 7.40
CA ASN A 367 18.49 -17.96 8.15
C ASN A 367 19.42 -18.48 9.26
N ARG A 368 18.84 -18.73 10.44
CA ARG A 368 19.52 -19.29 11.63
C ARG A 368 20.62 -18.40 12.22
N VAL A 369 20.72 -17.14 11.81
CA VAL A 369 21.64 -16.16 12.39
C VAL A 369 20.94 -15.38 13.51
N SER A 370 21.25 -15.73 14.76
CA SER A 370 20.75 -14.99 15.93
C SER A 370 21.41 -13.61 16.07
N PRO A 371 20.80 -12.65 16.79
CA PRO A 371 21.42 -11.36 17.10
C PRO A 371 22.85 -11.48 17.66
N ALA A 372 23.08 -12.42 18.58
CA ALA A 372 24.41 -12.63 19.19
C ALA A 372 25.47 -13.09 18.17
N VAL A 373 25.07 -13.94 17.20
CA VAL A 373 25.97 -14.37 16.11
C VAL A 373 26.28 -13.18 15.20
N ALA A 374 25.26 -12.41 14.81
CA ALA A 374 25.45 -11.22 13.99
C ALA A 374 26.38 -10.22 14.65
N SER A 375 26.17 -9.91 15.94
CA SER A 375 27.06 -9.02 16.71
C SER A 375 28.49 -9.56 16.83
N THR A 376 28.66 -10.88 16.94
CA THR A 376 30.01 -11.49 16.98
C THR A 376 30.73 -11.33 15.65
N VAL A 377 30.03 -11.58 14.54
CA VAL A 377 30.58 -11.43 13.18
C VAL A 377 30.90 -9.96 12.89
N THR A 378 29.99 -9.04 13.22
CA THR A 378 30.21 -7.61 12.98
C THR A 378 31.22 -6.99 13.94
N ALA A 379 31.44 -7.55 15.13
CA ALA A 379 32.56 -7.14 15.99
C ALA A 379 33.91 -7.58 15.41
N ALA A 380 33.99 -8.79 14.83
CA ALA A 380 35.20 -9.28 14.17
C ALA A 380 35.47 -8.56 12.84
N TYR A 381 34.42 -8.22 12.10
CA TYR A 381 34.47 -7.50 10.83
C TYR A 381 33.51 -6.31 10.84
N PRO A 382 33.96 -5.13 11.32
CA PRO A 382 33.11 -3.95 11.52
C PRO A 382 32.51 -3.33 10.26
N SER A 383 32.93 -3.76 9.07
CA SER A 383 32.37 -3.31 7.81
C SER A 383 32.30 -4.44 6.78
N PRO A 384 31.36 -4.36 5.81
CA PRO A 384 31.29 -5.32 4.70
C PRO A 384 32.59 -5.40 3.90
N GLN A 385 33.28 -4.26 3.73
CA GLN A 385 34.55 -4.18 3.00
C GLN A 385 35.65 -4.97 3.70
N LEU A 386 35.76 -4.88 5.03
CA LEU A 386 36.75 -5.65 5.79
C LEU A 386 36.50 -7.16 5.69
N LEU A 387 35.23 -7.57 5.72
CA LEU A 387 34.86 -8.98 5.53
C LEU A 387 35.22 -9.48 4.12
N LEU A 388 34.92 -8.69 3.08
CA LEU A 388 35.25 -9.02 1.69
C LEU A 388 36.77 -9.09 1.46
N GLN A 389 37.54 -8.15 2.02
CA GLN A 389 39.00 -8.17 1.94
C GLN A 389 39.58 -9.42 2.61
N ALA A 390 39.04 -9.84 3.76
CA ALA A 390 39.45 -11.07 4.42
C ALA A 390 39.21 -12.30 3.53
N TYR A 391 38.05 -12.39 2.87
CA TYR A 391 37.80 -13.48 1.90
C TYR A 391 38.73 -13.44 0.69
N GLN A 392 39.07 -12.26 0.18
CA GLN A 392 39.96 -12.10 -0.96
C GLN A 392 41.42 -12.48 -0.63
N SER A 393 41.83 -12.34 0.62
CA SER A 393 43.17 -12.70 1.08
C SER A 393 43.42 -14.22 1.17
N LEU A 394 42.35 -15.02 1.19
CA LEU A 394 42.43 -16.48 1.29
C LEU A 394 42.47 -17.14 -0.10
N ALA A 395 43.31 -18.17 -0.23
CA ALA A 395 43.52 -18.85 -1.50
C ALA A 395 42.48 -19.96 -1.75
N SER A 396 42.12 -20.73 -0.72
CA SER A 396 41.18 -21.85 -0.86
C SER A 396 39.72 -21.45 -0.59
N GLU A 397 38.79 -21.99 -1.38
CA GLU A 397 37.35 -21.83 -1.14
C GLU A 397 36.90 -22.45 0.19
N GLU A 398 37.58 -23.50 0.66
CA GLU A 398 37.28 -24.16 1.94
C GLU A 398 37.66 -23.26 3.13
N GLU A 399 38.79 -22.56 3.03
CA GLU A 399 39.23 -21.57 4.02
C GLU A 399 38.27 -20.39 4.06
N LYS A 400 37.84 -19.88 2.90
CA LYS A 400 36.85 -18.80 2.82
C LYS A 400 35.53 -19.20 3.48
N LYS A 401 35.03 -20.41 3.18
CA LYS A 401 33.80 -20.93 3.80
C LYS A 401 33.94 -21.14 5.31
N SER A 402 35.14 -21.39 5.83
CA SER A 402 35.38 -21.65 7.26
C SER A 402 35.87 -20.43 8.05
N LEU A 403 36.13 -19.29 7.40
CA LEU A 403 36.67 -18.07 8.01
C LEU A 403 35.96 -17.66 9.31
N LEU A 404 34.63 -17.69 9.32
CA LEU A 404 33.81 -17.26 10.45
C LEU A 404 33.44 -18.40 11.40
N ALA A 405 33.68 -19.66 11.01
CA ALA A 405 33.20 -20.84 11.72
C ALA A 405 33.74 -20.93 13.15
N GLY A 406 34.97 -20.46 13.35
CA GLY A 406 35.69 -20.50 14.62
C GLY A 406 35.30 -19.41 15.63
N LEU A 407 34.56 -18.37 15.21
CA LEU A 407 34.24 -17.22 16.06
C LEU A 407 33.40 -17.64 17.27
N LEU A 408 33.78 -17.13 18.45
CA LEU A 408 33.12 -17.43 19.72
C LEU A 408 31.99 -16.44 20.01
N VAL A 409 30.78 -16.98 20.07
CA VAL A 409 29.55 -16.27 20.41
C VAL A 409 29.28 -16.44 21.90
N LYS A 410 29.26 -15.33 22.63
CA LYS A 410 28.91 -15.30 24.06
C LYS A 410 27.44 -14.93 24.20
N ASN A 411 26.64 -15.81 24.81
CA ASN A 411 25.25 -15.50 25.14
C ASN A 411 24.92 -15.96 26.57
N GLY A 412 24.70 -14.99 27.47
CA GLY A 412 24.23 -15.26 28.84
C GLY A 412 25.06 -16.31 29.62
N GLY A 413 26.38 -16.33 29.46
CA GLY A 413 27.28 -17.27 30.15
C GLY A 413 27.53 -18.61 29.45
N LYS A 414 26.86 -18.91 28.32
CA LYS A 414 27.18 -20.05 27.45
C LYS A 414 27.99 -19.57 26.23
N GLU A 415 29.09 -20.26 25.96
CA GLU A 415 29.91 -20.02 24.78
C GLU A 415 29.58 -21.05 23.70
N ARG A 416 29.31 -20.57 22.48
CA ARG A 416 29.15 -21.43 21.31
C ARG A 416 29.90 -20.85 20.12
N ARG A 417 30.29 -21.68 19.17
CA ARG A 417 30.89 -21.19 17.92
C ARG A 417 29.80 -20.83 16.91
N VAL A 418 30.12 -19.95 15.96
CA VAL A 418 29.26 -19.66 14.81
C VAL A 418 28.99 -20.92 14.00
N GLY A 419 30.01 -21.76 13.80
CA GLY A 419 29.88 -23.04 13.10
C GLY A 419 30.05 -22.93 11.58
N PRO A 420 30.40 -24.05 10.92
CA PRO A 420 30.80 -24.08 9.51
C PRO A 420 29.65 -23.74 8.55
N GLU A 421 28.42 -24.13 8.88
CA GLU A 421 27.26 -23.90 8.01
C GLU A 421 26.90 -22.42 7.92
N ILE A 422 26.84 -21.71 9.05
CA ILE A 422 26.59 -20.26 9.07
C ILE A 422 27.72 -19.51 8.37
N SER A 423 28.97 -19.91 8.61
CA SER A 423 30.14 -19.31 7.95
C SER A 423 30.08 -19.46 6.42
N ALA A 424 29.78 -20.65 5.93
CA ALA A 424 29.63 -20.91 4.50
C ALA A 424 28.45 -20.12 3.90
N ARG A 425 27.32 -20.01 4.62
CA ARG A 425 26.15 -19.23 4.20
C ARG A 425 26.49 -17.75 4.02
N ILE A 426 27.17 -17.15 5.00
CA ILE A 426 27.60 -15.74 4.94
C ILE A 426 28.55 -15.56 3.75
N TYR A 427 29.54 -16.44 3.59
CA TYR A 427 30.46 -16.38 2.44
C TYR A 427 29.71 -16.40 1.11
N ARG A 428 28.81 -17.38 0.90
CA ARG A 428 27.99 -17.48 -0.33
C ARG A 428 27.18 -16.21 -0.57
N CYS A 429 26.53 -15.68 0.46
CA CYS A 429 25.70 -14.47 0.36
C CYS A 429 26.47 -13.25 -0.14
N PHE A 430 27.69 -13.02 0.35
CA PHE A 430 28.48 -11.82 0.00
C PHE A 430 29.35 -11.97 -1.24
N THR A 431 29.52 -13.18 -1.77
CA THR A 431 30.47 -13.45 -2.87
C THR A 431 29.84 -14.05 -4.12
N ALA A 432 28.67 -14.69 -4.00
CA ALA A 432 28.00 -15.29 -5.14
C ALA A 432 27.51 -14.20 -6.12
N LYS A 433 27.67 -14.47 -7.41
CA LYS A 433 27.14 -13.62 -8.49
C LYS A 433 25.76 -14.07 -8.98
N ASN A 434 25.35 -15.28 -8.62
CA ASN A 434 24.06 -15.84 -9.00
C ASN A 434 23.00 -15.45 -7.95
N PRO A 435 22.01 -14.60 -8.29
CA PRO A 435 20.95 -14.20 -7.35
C PRO A 435 20.00 -15.35 -6.97
N GLN A 436 20.00 -16.45 -7.73
CA GLN A 436 19.17 -17.64 -7.48
C GLN A 436 19.93 -18.72 -6.70
N LEU A 437 21.14 -18.44 -6.19
CA LEU A 437 21.89 -19.41 -5.42
C LEU A 437 21.23 -19.66 -4.06
N VAL A 438 20.86 -20.91 -3.82
CA VAL A 438 20.40 -21.36 -2.50
C VAL A 438 21.58 -21.33 -1.53
N LEU A 439 21.38 -20.64 -0.40
CA LEU A 439 22.45 -20.37 0.57
C LEU A 439 22.66 -21.51 1.58
N ASP A 440 21.73 -22.48 1.66
CA ASP A 440 21.78 -23.64 2.55
C ASP A 440 22.67 -24.77 2.00
#